data_AF-A0A960MC53-F1
#
_entry.id   AF-A0A960MC53-F1
#
_cell.length_a   1.000
_cell.length_b   1.000
_cell.length_c   1.000
_cell.angle_alpha   90.00
_cell.angle_beta   90.00
_cell.angle_gamma   90.00
#
_symmetry.space_group_name_H-M   'P 1'
#
loop_
_entity.id
_entity.type
_entity.pdbx_description
1 polymer ?
#
loop_
_entity_poly.entity_id
_entity_poly.type
_entity_poly.pdbx_seq_one_letter_code
_entity_poly.pdbx_strand_id
1 'polypeptide(L)'
;SNNHLFDHWKATIVDLKKFKSKPVNKLETDKEIWIHILNDAPSLKQGEREALKKDPVFRRALERLEMLSADPKTRKRYQASVNDQRDHLAVLEAAEKAAEKKFRQQEREQIAIALLNQMLSSQQIAAATGLTVEEIESLANA
;
A
#
# COMPACT_ATOMS: atom_id res chain seq x y z
N SER A 1 -10.75 -14.23 -31.03
CA SER A 1 -10.00 -15.40 -30.53
C SER A 1 -9.04 -14.92 -29.45
N ASN A 2 -9.07 -15.51 -28.25
CA ASN A 2 -8.30 -15.09 -27.07
C ASN A 2 -6.85 -15.61 -27.06
N ASN A 3 -6.30 -15.98 -28.23
CA ASN A 3 -4.95 -16.58 -28.31
C ASN A 3 -3.84 -15.69 -27.73
N HIS A 4 -4.00 -14.36 -27.75
CA HIS A 4 -3.00 -13.41 -27.24
C HIS A 4 -2.84 -13.41 -25.71
N LEU A 5 -3.77 -14.01 -24.95
CA LEU A 5 -3.70 -14.03 -23.47
C LEU A 5 -2.57 -14.90 -22.92
N PHE A 6 -2.06 -15.86 -23.70
CA PHE A 6 -1.06 -16.83 -23.23
C PHE A 6 0.31 -16.67 -23.88
N ASP A 7 0.48 -15.72 -24.80
CA ASP A 7 1.74 -15.52 -25.54
C ASP A 7 2.92 -15.17 -24.63
N HIS A 8 2.64 -14.70 -23.41
CA HIS A 8 3.65 -14.38 -22.40
C HIS A 8 3.53 -15.22 -21.12
N TRP A 9 2.65 -16.22 -21.11
CA TRP A 9 2.46 -17.07 -19.94
C TRP A 9 3.60 -18.08 -19.83
N LYS A 10 4.23 -18.12 -18.65
CA LYS A 10 5.24 -19.12 -18.30
C LYS A 10 4.89 -19.72 -16.95
N ALA A 11 4.89 -21.05 -16.88
CA ALA A 11 4.77 -21.78 -15.63
C ALA A 11 5.99 -22.68 -15.41
N THR A 12 6.42 -22.78 -14.15
CA THR A 12 7.41 -23.76 -13.72
C THR A 12 6.77 -24.64 -12.66
N ILE A 13 6.75 -25.95 -12.89
CA ILE A 13 6.23 -26.94 -11.95
C ILE A 13 7.40 -27.49 -11.14
N VAL A 14 7.29 -27.45 -9.81
CA VAL A 14 8.33 -27.91 -8.89
C VAL A 14 7.78 -29.04 -8.02
N ASP A 15 8.45 -30.18 -8.03
CA ASP A 15 8.16 -31.30 -7.13
C ASP A 15 8.97 -31.16 -5.84
N LEU A 16 8.33 -30.62 -4.80
CA LEU A 16 8.98 -30.34 -3.51
C LEU A 16 9.56 -31.60 -2.85
N LYS A 17 8.96 -32.78 -3.05
CA LYS A 17 9.45 -34.03 -2.44
C LYS A 17 10.77 -34.51 -3.03
N LYS A 18 11.05 -34.14 -4.29
CA LYS A 18 12.31 -34.47 -4.97
C LYS A 18 13.43 -33.46 -4.68
N PHE A 19 13.09 -32.32 -4.09
CA PHE A 19 14.07 -31.33 -3.70
C PHE A 19 14.73 -31.76 -2.38
N LYS A 20 15.90 -32.40 -2.49
CA LYS A 20 16.73 -32.67 -1.32
C LYS A 20 17.18 -31.34 -0.74
N SER A 21 16.87 -31.11 0.54
CA SER A 21 17.20 -29.88 1.24
C SER A 21 18.71 -29.61 1.17
N LYS A 22 19.11 -28.56 0.45
CA LYS A 22 20.43 -27.96 0.65
C LYS A 22 20.42 -27.24 2.00
N PRO A 23 21.53 -27.24 2.75
CA PRO A 23 21.61 -26.44 3.97
C PRO A 23 21.51 -24.95 3.62
N VAL A 24 20.93 -24.16 4.54
CA VAL A 24 20.60 -22.74 4.31
C VAL A 24 21.80 -21.92 3.83
N ASN A 25 22.99 -22.23 4.35
CA ASN A 25 24.25 -21.58 3.98
C ASN A 25 24.76 -21.90 2.56
N LYS A 26 24.10 -22.79 1.82
CA LYS A 26 24.42 -23.16 0.44
C LYS A 26 23.30 -22.80 -0.54
N LEU A 27 22.30 -22.04 -0.10
CA LEU A 27 21.26 -21.51 -0.97
C LEU A 27 21.78 -20.23 -1.60
N GLU A 28 21.83 -20.19 -2.93
CA GLU A 28 22.44 -19.09 -3.68
C GLU A 28 21.40 -18.27 -4.45
N THR A 29 20.22 -18.85 -4.71
CA THR A 29 19.17 -18.20 -5.50
C THR A 29 17.87 -18.07 -4.73
N ASP A 30 17.07 -17.05 -5.07
CA ASP A 30 15.76 -16.83 -4.45
C ASP A 30 14.83 -18.03 -4.58
N LYS A 31 14.93 -18.74 -5.71
CA LYS A 31 14.13 -19.95 -5.97
C LYS A 31 14.47 -21.07 -4.96
N GLU A 32 15.75 -21.27 -4.68
CA GLU A 32 16.19 -22.26 -3.70
C GLU A 32 15.76 -21.89 -2.28
N ILE A 33 15.82 -20.60 -1.94
CA ILE A 33 15.34 -20.06 -0.67
C ILE A 33 13.83 -20.28 -0.54
N TRP A 34 13.05 -19.93 -1.57
CA TRP A 34 11.61 -20.18 -1.59
C TRP A 34 11.26 -21.66 -1.44
N ILE A 35 11.92 -22.55 -2.18
CA ILE A 35 11.70 -23.99 -2.08
C ILE A 35 12.05 -24.49 -0.68
N HIS A 36 13.14 -24.02 -0.08
CA HIS A 36 13.53 -24.40 1.28
C HIS A 36 12.49 -23.95 2.32
N ILE A 37 12.04 -22.69 2.25
CA ILE A 37 10.98 -22.16 3.13
C ILE A 37 9.69 -22.99 2.99
N LEU A 38 9.31 -23.35 1.76
CA LEU A 38 8.10 -24.14 1.51
C LEU A 38 8.21 -25.60 1.94
N ASN A 39 9.40 -26.19 1.86
CA ASN A 39 9.61 -27.62 2.13
C ASN A 39 9.90 -27.90 3.61
N ASP A 40 10.70 -27.06 4.27
CA ASP A 40 11.17 -27.29 5.64
C ASP A 40 11.37 -26.00 6.44
N ALA A 41 10.37 -25.11 6.39
CA ALA A 41 10.30 -23.88 7.17
C ALA A 41 10.65 -24.04 8.67
N PRO A 42 10.21 -25.10 9.38
CA PRO A 42 10.52 -25.29 10.80
C PRO A 42 12.02 -25.47 11.08
N SER A 43 12.79 -26.03 10.14
CA SER A 43 14.24 -26.27 10.30
C SER A 43 15.08 -24.98 10.33
N LEU A 44 14.54 -23.87 9.82
CA LEU A 44 15.20 -22.57 9.84
C LEU A 44 15.46 -22.12 11.27
N LYS A 45 16.73 -21.91 11.62
CA LYS A 45 17.12 -21.34 12.91
C LYS A 45 16.76 -19.86 12.96
N GLN A 46 16.59 -19.31 14.17
CA GLN A 46 16.22 -17.90 14.33
C GLN A 46 17.16 -16.94 13.59
N GLY A 47 18.48 -17.16 13.68
CA GLY A 47 19.46 -16.32 12.98
C GLY A 47 19.33 -16.35 11.45
N GLU A 48 18.96 -17.50 10.89
CA GLU A 48 18.71 -17.67 9.46
C GLU A 48 17.43 -16.95 9.03
N ARG A 49 16.36 -17.01 9.84
CA ARG A 49 15.13 -16.27 9.62
C ARG A 49 15.38 -14.76 9.62
N GLU A 50 16.12 -14.25 10.60
CA GLU A 50 16.45 -12.82 10.66
C GLU A 50 17.33 -12.37 9.49
N ALA A 51 18.27 -13.19 9.04
CA ALA A 51 19.07 -12.89 7.87
C ALA A 51 18.21 -12.79 6.60
N LEU A 52 17.29 -13.74 6.39
CA LEU A 52 16.39 -13.75 5.25
C LEU A 52 15.35 -12.63 5.28
N LYS A 53 14.89 -12.19 6.46
CA LYS A 53 13.98 -11.04 6.60
C LYS A 53 14.58 -9.70 6.16
N LYS A 54 15.91 -9.59 6.08
CA LYS A 54 16.57 -8.38 5.56
C LYS A 54 16.16 -8.13 4.11
N ASP A 55 15.99 -9.20 3.35
CA ASP A 55 15.47 -9.14 1.99
C ASP A 55 13.93 -8.95 1.99
N PRO A 56 13.41 -7.86 1.37
CA PRO A 56 11.98 -7.64 1.25
C PRO A 56 11.20 -8.78 0.58
N VAL A 57 11.85 -9.56 -0.29
CA VAL A 57 11.25 -10.69 -1.01
C VAL A 57 10.75 -11.75 -0.02
N PHE A 58 11.55 -12.10 0.99
CA PHE A 58 11.22 -13.16 1.95
C PHE A 58 10.58 -12.65 3.24
N ARG A 59 10.78 -11.38 3.59
CA ARG A 59 10.32 -10.78 4.84
C ARG A 59 8.87 -11.09 5.15
N ARG A 60 7.97 -10.79 4.21
CA ARG A 60 6.52 -10.97 4.39
C ARG A 60 6.15 -12.44 4.62
N ALA A 61 6.81 -13.37 3.93
CA ALA A 61 6.54 -14.80 4.10
C ALA A 61 7.02 -15.32 5.46
N LEU A 62 8.20 -14.90 5.91
CA LEU A 62 8.76 -15.32 7.20
C LEU A 62 8.00 -14.72 8.39
N GLU A 63 7.59 -13.45 8.32
CA GLU A 63 6.72 -12.84 9.33
C GLU A 63 5.38 -13.59 9.44
N ARG A 64 4.81 -13.99 8.28
CA ARG A 64 3.57 -14.75 8.25
C ARG A 64 3.76 -16.15 8.83
N LEU A 65 4.88 -16.81 8.52
CA LEU A 65 5.23 -18.12 9.06
C LEU A 65 5.38 -18.06 10.59
N GLU A 66 6.11 -17.06 11.10
CA GLU A 66 6.26 -16.85 12.54
C GLU A 66 4.91 -16.65 13.21
N MET A 67 4.06 -15.80 12.65
CA MET A 67 2.69 -15.63 13.13
C MET A 67 1.92 -16.97 13.13
N LEU A 68 2.00 -17.79 12.09
CA LEU A 68 1.29 -19.07 12.03
C LEU A 68 1.82 -20.09 13.06
N SER A 69 3.14 -20.11 13.27
CA SER A 69 3.81 -20.99 14.23
C SER A 69 3.68 -20.52 15.70
N ALA A 70 3.30 -19.25 15.90
CA ALA A 70 3.23 -18.62 17.20
C ALA A 70 2.02 -19.07 18.03
N ASP A 71 2.20 -19.09 19.35
CA ASP A 71 1.11 -19.29 20.30
C ASP A 71 0.00 -18.21 20.12
N PRO A 72 -1.26 -18.48 20.55
CA PRO A 72 -2.37 -17.55 20.37
C PRO A 72 -2.13 -16.12 20.90
N LYS A 73 -1.36 -15.94 21.97
CA LYS A 73 -1.04 -14.64 22.57
C LYS A 73 -0.08 -13.85 21.68
N THR A 74 0.93 -14.52 21.14
CA THR A 74 1.89 -13.92 20.21
C THR A 74 1.24 -13.55 18.88
N ARG A 75 0.30 -14.37 18.37
CA ARG A 75 -0.53 -14.02 17.20
C ARG A 75 -1.34 -12.74 17.37
N LYS A 76 -1.99 -12.56 18.53
CA LYS A 76 -2.76 -11.34 18.83
C LYS A 76 -1.88 -10.09 18.84
N ARG A 77 -0.67 -10.17 19.42
CA ARG A 77 0.27 -9.03 19.45
C ARG A 77 0.73 -8.62 18.06
N TYR A 78 1.07 -9.58 17.20
CA TYR A 78 1.46 -9.29 15.83
C TYR A 78 0.31 -8.64 15.04
N GLN A 79 -0.91 -9.17 15.14
CA GLN A 79 -2.07 -8.57 14.48
C GLN A 79 -2.33 -7.13 14.96
N ALA A 80 -2.18 -6.87 16.25
CA ALA A 80 -2.30 -5.53 16.80
C ALA A 80 -1.23 -4.58 16.23
N SER A 81 0.03 -5.01 16.16
CA SER A 81 1.11 -4.19 15.58
C SER A 81 0.90 -3.90 14.09
N VAL A 82 0.43 -4.87 13.31
CA VAL A 82 0.11 -4.65 11.89
C VAL A 82 -1.08 -3.71 11.73
N ASN A 83 -2.10 -3.83 12.60
CA ASN A 83 -3.24 -2.94 12.57
C ASN A 83 -2.83 -1.51 12.95
N ASP A 84 -2.02 -1.33 13.98
CA ASP A 84 -1.51 -0.02 14.39
C ASP A 84 -0.75 0.70 13.26
N GLN A 85 0.11 -0.03 12.53
CA GLN A 85 0.79 0.51 11.35
C GLN A 85 -0.20 0.92 10.25
N ARG A 86 -1.24 0.12 10.01
CA ARG A 86 -2.27 0.44 9.00
C ARG A 86 -3.11 1.64 9.42
N ASP A 87 -3.48 1.71 10.69
CA ASP A 87 -4.26 2.81 11.24
C ASP A 87 -3.46 4.11 11.15
N HIS A 88 -2.16 4.08 11.45
CA HIS A 88 -1.28 5.22 11.29
C HIS A 88 -1.22 5.71 9.83
N LEU A 89 -1.03 4.79 8.87
CA LEU A 89 -1.02 5.14 7.44
C LEU A 89 -2.38 5.69 6.98
N ALA A 90 -3.48 5.12 7.46
CA ALA A 90 -4.83 5.59 7.14
C ALA A 90 -5.08 7.00 7.67
N VAL A 91 -4.57 7.34 8.86
CA VAL A 91 -4.64 8.70 9.42
C VAL A 91 -3.85 9.68 8.55
N LEU A 92 -2.63 9.33 8.13
CA LEU A 92 -1.83 10.18 7.26
C LEU A 92 -2.50 10.41 5.90
N GLU A 93 -3.01 9.36 5.27
CA GLU A 93 -3.72 9.45 3.98
C GLU A 93 -5.00 10.29 4.11
N ALA A 94 -5.74 10.15 5.20
CA ALA A 94 -6.91 10.96 5.49
C ALA A 94 -6.55 12.45 5.65
N ALA A 95 -5.44 12.74 6.34
CA ALA A 95 -4.94 14.10 6.53
C ALA A 95 -4.50 14.73 5.20
N GLU A 96 -3.78 13.98 4.36
CA GLU A 96 -3.36 14.43 3.03
C GLU A 96 -4.57 14.74 2.13
N LYS A 97 -5.54 13.83 2.05
CA LYS A 97 -6.80 14.04 1.30
C LYS A 97 -7.59 15.24 1.81
N ALA A 98 -7.64 15.45 3.12
CA ALA A 98 -8.29 16.61 3.71
C ALA A 98 -7.58 17.92 3.34
N ALA A 99 -6.24 17.91 3.38
CA ALA A 99 -5.42 19.05 2.97
C ALA A 99 -5.63 19.38 1.48
N GLU A 100 -5.55 18.39 0.58
CA GLU A 100 -5.80 18.58 -0.85
C GLU A 100 -7.18 19.18 -1.13
N LYS A 101 -8.23 18.66 -0.48
CA LYS A 101 -9.58 19.20 -0.62
C LYS A 101 -9.64 20.66 -0.18
N LYS A 102 -9.02 21.00 0.95
CA LYS A 102 -8.97 22.37 1.46
C LYS A 102 -8.21 23.29 0.51
N PHE A 103 -7.06 22.86 -0.03
CA PHE A 103 -6.30 23.64 -1.00
C PHE A 103 -7.09 23.89 -2.28
N ARG A 104 -7.74 22.87 -2.85
CA ARG A 104 -8.59 23.05 -4.04
C ARG A 104 -9.76 23.99 -3.79
N GLN A 105 -10.37 23.93 -2.60
CA GLN A 105 -11.43 24.85 -2.22
C GLN A 105 -10.90 26.29 -2.12
N GLN A 106 -9.78 26.51 -1.42
CA GLN A 106 -9.17 27.83 -1.30
C GLN A 106 -8.72 28.41 -2.63
N GLU A 107 -8.20 27.58 -3.54
CA GLU A 107 -7.82 28.00 -4.89
C GLU A 107 -9.05 28.47 -5.69
N ARG A 108 -10.17 27.71 -5.61
CA ARG A 108 -11.44 28.11 -6.24
C ARG A 108 -11.98 29.42 -5.68
N GLU A 109 -11.91 29.61 -4.37
CA GLU A 109 -12.32 30.84 -3.69
C GLU A 109 -11.45 32.03 -4.11
N GLN A 110 -10.12 31.85 -4.17
CA GLN A 110 -9.19 32.89 -4.64
C GLN A 110 -9.44 33.29 -6.10
N ILE A 111 -9.68 32.31 -6.98
CA ILE A 111 -10.07 32.58 -8.37
C ILE A 111 -11.40 33.34 -8.42
N ALA A 112 -12.39 32.94 -7.62
CA ALA A 112 -13.68 33.64 -7.56
C ALA A 112 -13.52 35.10 -7.11
N ILE A 113 -12.71 35.36 -6.08
CA ILE A 113 -12.39 36.72 -5.61
C ILE A 113 -11.70 37.53 -6.73
N ALA A 114 -10.74 36.94 -7.44
CA ALA A 114 -10.05 37.60 -8.54
C ALA A 114 -11.01 37.97 -9.69
N LEU A 115 -11.99 37.11 -9.99
CA LEU A 115 -13.00 37.36 -11.02
C LEU A 115 -14.06 38.39 -10.57
N LEU A 116 -14.43 38.40 -9.29
CA LEU A 116 -15.29 39.45 -8.71
C LEU A 116 -14.63 40.82 -8.85
N ASN A 117 -13.32 40.92 -8.60
CA ASN A 117 -12.55 42.16 -8.79
C ASN A 117 -12.49 42.62 -10.26
N GLN A 118 -12.74 41.72 -11.21
CA GLN A 118 -12.88 42.03 -12.64
C GLN A 118 -14.34 42.35 -13.05
N MET A 119 -15.25 42.51 -12.08
CA MET A 119 -16.67 42.84 -12.28
C MET A 119 -17.46 41.79 -13.09
N LEU A 120 -17.05 40.53 -13.06
CA LEU A 120 -17.82 39.41 -13.61
C LEU A 120 -19.04 39.10 -12.73
N SER A 121 -20.14 38.63 -13.33
CA SER A 121 -21.34 38.28 -12.57
C SER A 121 -21.18 36.96 -11.81
N SER A 122 -21.87 36.80 -10.68
CA SER A 122 -21.82 35.58 -9.87
C SER A 122 -22.19 34.32 -10.66
N GLN A 123 -23.06 34.43 -11.66
CA GLN A 123 -23.43 33.32 -12.56
C GLN A 123 -22.26 32.91 -13.48
N GLN A 124 -21.50 33.86 -14.01
CA GLN A 124 -20.33 33.58 -14.84
C GLN A 124 -19.20 32.96 -14.02
N ILE A 125 -19.01 33.46 -12.79
CA ILE A 125 -18.00 32.96 -11.86
C ILE A 125 -18.33 31.52 -11.43
N ALA A 126 -19.59 31.24 -11.10
CA ALA A 126 -20.06 29.89 -10.75
C ALA A 126 -19.75 28.87 -11.86
N ALA A 127 -19.98 29.25 -13.12
CA ALA A 127 -19.67 28.41 -14.27
C ALA A 127 -18.16 28.15 -14.45
N ALA A 128 -17.31 29.11 -14.07
CA ALA A 128 -15.85 29.00 -14.23
C ALA A 128 -15.16 28.27 -13.08
N THR A 129 -15.61 28.47 -11.84
CA THR A 129 -14.95 27.91 -10.64
C THR A 129 -15.63 26.64 -10.13
N GLY A 130 -16.88 26.39 -10.52
CA GLY A 130 -17.69 25.29 -10.02
C GLY A 130 -18.14 25.49 -8.56
N LEU A 131 -18.09 26.73 -8.06
CA LEU A 131 -18.74 27.16 -6.82
C LEU A 131 -20.21 27.50 -7.09
N THR A 132 -21.04 27.44 -6.06
CA THR A 132 -22.43 27.89 -6.12
C THR A 132 -22.51 29.42 -6.07
N VAL A 133 -23.62 29.98 -6.56
CA VAL A 133 -23.86 31.44 -6.53
C VAL A 133 -23.88 31.95 -5.08
N GLU A 134 -24.45 31.18 -4.16
CA GLU A 134 -24.49 31.51 -2.72
C GLU A 134 -23.08 31.61 -2.10
N GLU A 135 -22.19 30.67 -2.42
CA GLU A 135 -20.79 30.71 -1.97
C GLU A 135 -20.06 31.94 -2.51
N ILE A 136 -20.31 32.31 -3.76
CA ILE A 136 -19.70 33.50 -4.40
C ILE A 136 -20.23 34.79 -3.78
N GLU A 137 -21.53 34.88 -3.52
CA GLU A 137 -22.15 36.02 -2.85
C GLU A 137 -21.65 36.17 -1.40
N SER A 138 -21.41 35.05 -0.70
CA SER A 138 -20.78 35.09 0.62
C SER A 138 -19.36 35.63 0.56
N LEU A 139 -18.58 35.31 -0.48
CA LEU A 139 -17.22 35.84 -0.69
C LEU A 139 -17.23 37.32 -1.07
N ALA A 140 -18.25 37.79 -1.79
CA ALA A 140 -18.40 39.20 -2.15
C ALA A 140 -18.78 40.10 -0.97
N ASN A 141 -19.46 39.53 0.03
CA ASN A 141 -19.93 40.23 1.24
C ASN A 141 -19.02 40.03 2.46
N ALA A 142 -17.93 39.26 2.32
CA ALA A 142 -16.92 39.02 3.36
C ALA A 142 -15.85 40.12 3.38
#